data_AF-A0A7Y6YAD7-F1
#
_entry.id   AF-A0A7Y6YAD7-F1
#
_cell.length_a   1.000
_cell.length_b   1.000
_cell.length_c   1.000
_cell.angle_alpha   90.00
_cell.angle_beta   90.00
_cell.angle_gamma   90.00
#
_symmetry.space_group_name_H-M   'P 1'
#
loop_
_entity.id
_entity.type
_entity.pdbx_description
1 polymer ?
#
loop_
_entity_poly.entity_id
_entity_poly.type
_entity_poly.pdbx_seq_one_letter_code
_entity_poly.pdbx_strand_id
1 'polypeptide(L)'
;MSEKIEHVDQEYFIFPLIVSLIVSVAMILVLFTKLKKVKTNLFFAEWDSRALETTIAADLSPYIDNVIKDIATELIERDSAFYINNLSKLQVQLSSLKVSSQEQNSEALARLSAKYPMFVDFDECRESWPHILRSESFVILSNDELAELFNDIRSFSVLRSQADESWRHNALVSDLEVENAVNFARQLEDTVLLRQLKFVEKLYYPVIYDAEISDDDWLIASQAFKVKRIWPEGYEMESCFGVYFPDLDVYGSFTIFYHDDRHVSFYRSNSSFSELESLDTLSRYGDFSDTRTIIIERMG
;
A
#
# COMPACT_ATOMS: atom_id res chain seq x y z
N MET A 1 -26.89 110.42 -11.84
CA MET A 1 -26.24 109.22 -12.41
C MET A 1 -26.60 108.07 -11.48
N SER A 2 -27.43 107.15 -11.96
CA SER A 2 -27.88 105.97 -11.19
C SER A 2 -27.47 104.76 -12.03
N GLU A 3 -26.50 104.00 -11.51
CA GLU A 3 -26.06 102.74 -12.10
C GLU A 3 -27.15 101.69 -11.92
N LYS A 4 -27.71 101.22 -13.05
CA LYS A 4 -28.49 99.99 -13.09
C LYS A 4 -27.52 98.82 -12.90
N ILE A 5 -27.57 98.22 -11.72
CA ILE A 5 -26.95 96.92 -11.47
C ILE A 5 -27.83 95.90 -12.18
N GLU A 6 -27.33 95.34 -13.28
CA GLU A 6 -27.92 94.18 -13.95
C GLU A 6 -27.93 93.01 -12.96
N HIS A 7 -29.13 92.56 -12.59
CA HIS A 7 -29.35 91.28 -11.95
C HIS A 7 -28.90 90.20 -12.94
N VAL A 8 -27.64 89.79 -12.82
CA VAL A 8 -27.13 88.60 -13.50
C VAL A 8 -27.90 87.41 -12.95
N ASP A 9 -28.67 86.77 -13.84
CA ASP A 9 -29.55 85.65 -13.59
C ASP A 9 -28.81 84.50 -12.88
N GLN A 10 -28.96 84.42 -11.55
CA GLN A 10 -28.40 83.36 -10.71
C GLN A 10 -28.96 81.97 -11.06
N GLU A 11 -30.04 81.88 -11.83
CA GLU A 11 -30.67 80.62 -12.23
C GLU A 11 -29.82 79.81 -13.23
N TYR A 12 -28.95 80.45 -14.02
CA TYR A 12 -28.12 79.74 -15.00
C TYR A 12 -26.94 78.96 -14.38
N PHE A 13 -26.60 79.20 -13.12
CA PHE A 13 -25.45 78.55 -12.46
C PHE A 13 -25.82 77.24 -11.73
N ILE A 14 -27.08 77.10 -11.30
CA ILE A 14 -27.52 75.97 -10.48
C ILE A 14 -27.72 74.71 -11.33
N PHE A 15 -28.27 74.87 -12.53
CA PHE A 15 -28.57 73.76 -13.43
C PHE A 15 -27.34 72.91 -13.84
N PRO A 16 -26.20 73.49 -14.31
CA PRO A 16 -25.02 72.70 -14.66
C PRO A 16 -24.38 72.00 -13.46
N LEU A 17 -24.50 72.57 -12.26
CA LEU A 17 -24.03 71.96 -11.01
C LEU A 17 -24.84 70.70 -10.65
N ILE A 18 -26.17 70.76 -10.78
CA ILE A 18 -27.05 69.61 -10.56
C ILE A 18 -26.77 68.51 -11.59
N VAL A 19 -26.62 68.87 -12.87
CA VAL A 19 -26.31 67.89 -13.94
C VAL A 19 -24.95 67.23 -13.71
N SER A 20 -23.93 68.01 -13.35
CA SER A 20 -22.59 67.49 -13.01
C SER A 20 -22.63 66.51 -11.84
N LEU A 21 -23.41 66.82 -10.79
CA LEU A 21 -23.58 65.95 -9.63
C LEU A 21 -24.26 64.63 -10.02
N ILE A 22 -25.33 64.68 -10.81
CA ILE A 22 -26.05 63.48 -11.28
C ILE A 22 -25.13 62.58 -12.11
N VAL A 23 -24.36 63.16 -13.04
CA VAL A 23 -23.40 62.42 -13.86
C VAL A 23 -22.29 61.80 -13.00
N SER A 24 -21.79 62.52 -12.00
CA SER A 24 -20.78 62.03 -11.07
C SER A 24 -21.29 60.85 -10.23
N VAL A 25 -22.51 60.97 -9.69
CA VAL A 25 -23.15 59.88 -8.93
C VAL A 25 -23.40 58.66 -9.83
N ALA A 26 -23.87 58.86 -11.06
CA ALA A 26 -24.06 57.79 -12.03
C ALA A 26 -22.74 57.07 -12.37
N MET A 27 -21.64 57.81 -12.58
CA MET A 27 -20.31 57.23 -12.77
C MET A 27 -19.85 56.41 -11.55
N ILE A 28 -20.04 56.92 -10.33
CA ILE A 28 -19.68 56.21 -9.10
C ILE A 28 -20.47 54.90 -8.98
N LEU A 29 -21.77 54.90 -9.28
CA LEU A 29 -22.60 53.69 -9.28
C LEU A 29 -22.16 52.67 -10.34
N VAL A 30 -21.79 53.13 -11.54
CA VAL A 30 -21.24 52.25 -12.60
C VAL A 30 -19.88 51.66 -12.17
N LEU A 31 -19.03 52.44 -11.51
CA LEU A 31 -17.75 51.94 -10.97
C LEU A 31 -17.99 50.92 -9.85
N PHE A 32 -18.92 51.19 -8.93
CA PHE A 32 -19.26 50.28 -7.84
C PHE A 32 -19.79 48.94 -8.35
N THR A 33 -20.68 48.96 -9.36
CA THR A 33 -21.21 47.73 -9.96
C THR A 33 -20.14 46.94 -10.70
N LYS A 34 -19.22 47.60 -11.42
CA LYS A 34 -18.05 46.95 -12.03
C LYS A 34 -17.12 46.33 -10.99
N LEU A 35 -16.80 47.05 -9.92
CA LEU A 35 -15.96 46.54 -8.82
C LEU A 35 -16.59 45.34 -8.12
N LYS A 36 -17.90 45.39 -7.87
CA LYS A 36 -18.64 44.27 -7.29
C LYS A 36 -18.58 43.03 -8.20
N LYS A 37 -18.74 43.22 -9.51
CA LYS A 37 -18.65 42.16 -10.51
C LYS A 37 -17.24 41.55 -10.58
N VAL A 38 -16.20 42.38 -10.54
CA VAL A 38 -14.79 41.91 -10.51
C VAL A 38 -14.52 41.11 -9.25
N LYS A 39 -14.98 41.57 -8.08
CA LYS A 39 -14.82 40.85 -6.81
C LYS A 39 -15.53 39.50 -6.81
N THR A 40 -16.77 39.43 -7.32
CA THR A 40 -17.47 38.15 -7.47
C THR A 40 -16.76 37.22 -8.44
N ASN A 41 -16.27 37.72 -9.58
CA ASN A 41 -15.55 36.90 -10.56
C ASN A 41 -14.23 36.35 -10.00
N LEU A 42 -13.49 37.15 -9.23
CA LEU A 42 -12.29 36.70 -8.51
C LEU A 42 -12.62 35.62 -7.48
N PHE A 43 -13.69 35.81 -6.71
CA PHE A 43 -14.15 34.81 -5.74
C PHE A 43 -14.55 33.49 -6.42
N PHE A 44 -15.28 33.54 -7.54
CA PHE A 44 -15.64 32.33 -8.30
C PHE A 44 -14.42 31.68 -8.94
N ALA A 45 -13.46 32.44 -9.48
CA ALA A 45 -12.22 31.87 -10.01
C ALA A 45 -11.35 31.19 -8.94
N GLU A 46 -11.27 31.79 -7.74
CA GLU A 46 -10.57 31.19 -6.60
C GLU A 46 -11.29 29.92 -6.10
N TRP A 47 -12.63 29.95 -6.06
CA TRP A 47 -13.43 28.79 -5.69
C TRP A 47 -13.31 27.66 -6.72
N ASP A 48 -13.37 27.97 -8.02
CA ASP A 48 -13.18 27.02 -9.12
C ASP A 48 -11.75 26.43 -9.11
N SER A 49 -10.73 27.23 -8.79
CA SER A 49 -9.34 26.74 -8.62
C SER A 49 -9.23 25.74 -7.47
N ARG A 50 -9.80 26.06 -6.31
CA ARG A 50 -9.79 25.15 -5.15
C ARG A 50 -10.62 23.89 -5.41
N ALA A 51 -11.76 24.00 -6.08
CA ALA A 51 -12.57 22.86 -6.47
C ALA A 51 -11.84 21.96 -7.47
N LEU A 52 -11.12 22.54 -8.44
CA LEU A 52 -10.28 21.83 -9.39
C LEU A 52 -9.11 21.13 -8.68
N GLU A 53 -8.39 21.82 -7.78
CA GLU A 53 -7.32 21.25 -6.96
C GLU A 53 -7.81 20.09 -6.08
N THR A 54 -9.01 20.22 -5.49
CA THR A 54 -9.63 19.17 -4.69
C THR A 54 -10.03 17.96 -5.54
N THR A 55 -10.53 18.21 -6.77
CA THR A 55 -10.92 17.14 -7.71
C THR A 55 -9.69 16.40 -8.21
N ILE A 56 -8.62 17.13 -8.54
CA ILE A 56 -7.32 16.57 -8.92
C ILE A 56 -6.73 15.75 -7.76
N ALA A 57 -6.76 16.27 -6.53
CA ALA A 57 -6.29 15.53 -5.35
C ALA A 57 -7.07 14.23 -5.11
N ALA A 58 -8.40 14.27 -5.26
CA ALA A 58 -9.28 13.12 -5.10
C ALA A 58 -9.04 12.02 -6.16
N ASP A 59 -8.68 12.40 -7.38
CA ASP A 59 -8.38 11.44 -8.46
C ASP A 59 -6.95 10.88 -8.37
N LEU A 60 -6.00 11.66 -7.84
CA LEU A 60 -4.59 11.27 -7.74
C LEU A 60 -4.26 10.38 -6.54
N SER A 61 -4.97 10.55 -5.44
CA SER A 61 -4.76 9.77 -4.21
C SER A 61 -4.95 8.26 -4.43
N PRO A 62 -6.02 7.79 -5.10
CA PRO A 62 -6.20 6.37 -5.45
C PRO A 62 -5.15 5.84 -6.43
N TYR A 63 -4.65 6.69 -7.34
CA TYR A 63 -3.57 6.32 -8.25
C TYR A 63 -2.28 6.01 -7.47
N ILE A 64 -1.89 6.90 -6.56
CA ILE A 64 -0.71 6.73 -5.72
C ILE A 64 -0.82 5.47 -4.85
N ASP A 65 -1.99 5.18 -4.28
CA ASP A 65 -2.20 3.94 -3.51
C ASP A 65 -1.97 2.67 -4.33
N ASN A 66 -2.42 2.67 -5.58
CA ASN A 66 -2.21 1.52 -6.45
C ASN A 66 -0.71 1.34 -6.72
N VAL A 67 0.02 2.41 -7.02
CA VAL A 67 1.48 2.35 -7.22
C VAL A 67 2.18 1.85 -5.95
N ILE A 68 1.83 2.39 -4.77
CA ILE A 68 2.36 1.92 -3.47
C ILE A 68 2.13 0.43 -3.28
N LYS A 69 0.90 -0.03 -3.53
CA LYS A 69 0.50 -1.43 -3.37
C LYS A 69 1.29 -2.33 -4.32
N ASP A 70 1.50 -1.88 -5.54
CA ASP A 70 2.21 -2.65 -6.57
C ASP A 70 3.68 -2.82 -6.20
N ILE A 71 4.34 -1.72 -5.81
CA ILE A 71 5.74 -1.76 -5.35
C ILE A 71 5.87 -2.61 -4.07
N ALA A 72 4.92 -2.48 -3.13
CA ALA A 72 4.92 -3.30 -1.92
C ALA A 72 4.79 -4.79 -2.24
N THR A 73 3.88 -5.14 -3.15
CA THR A 73 3.68 -6.54 -3.56
C THR A 73 4.96 -7.10 -4.19
N GLU A 74 5.58 -6.35 -5.10
CA GLU A 74 6.84 -6.75 -5.75
C GLU A 74 7.97 -6.92 -4.71
N LEU A 75 8.15 -5.97 -3.78
CA LEU A 75 9.17 -6.06 -2.74
C LEU A 75 8.97 -7.29 -1.86
N ILE A 76 7.73 -7.59 -1.46
CA ILE A 76 7.40 -8.76 -0.65
C ILE A 76 7.70 -10.05 -1.42
N GLU A 77 7.35 -10.12 -2.71
CA GLU A 77 7.58 -11.31 -3.54
C GLU A 77 9.06 -11.59 -3.77
N ARG A 78 9.90 -10.54 -3.87
CA ARG A 78 11.35 -10.68 -4.04
C ARG A 78 12.07 -11.05 -2.75
N ASP A 79 11.80 -10.32 -1.68
CA ASP A 79 12.46 -10.50 -0.38
C ASP A 79 11.57 -9.91 0.72
N SER A 80 10.71 -10.77 1.28
CA SER A 80 9.76 -10.41 2.32
C SER A 80 10.43 -9.88 3.60
N ALA A 81 11.58 -10.46 3.99
CA ALA A 81 12.33 -10.05 5.17
C ALA A 81 12.92 -8.64 4.98
N PHE A 82 13.47 -8.36 3.80
CA PHE A 82 13.93 -7.02 3.42
C PHE A 82 12.78 -6.01 3.44
N TYR A 83 11.63 -6.35 2.85
CA TYR A 83 10.46 -5.47 2.84
C TYR A 83 9.97 -5.13 4.24
N ILE A 84 9.79 -6.13 5.12
CA ILE A 84 9.33 -5.92 6.51
C ILE A 84 10.28 -4.99 7.26
N ASN A 85 11.59 -5.22 7.14
CA ASN A 85 12.61 -4.37 7.76
C ASN A 85 12.56 -2.93 7.20
N ASN A 86 12.39 -2.76 5.89
CA ASN A 86 12.21 -1.45 5.28
C ASN A 86 10.94 -0.76 5.79
N LEU A 87 9.81 -1.47 5.87
CA LEU A 87 8.53 -0.95 6.33
C LEU A 87 8.61 -0.48 7.79
N SER A 88 9.26 -1.24 8.68
CA SER A 88 9.48 -0.83 10.08
C SER A 88 10.36 0.42 10.19
N LYS A 89 11.43 0.53 9.38
CA LYS A 89 12.28 1.74 9.33
C LYS A 89 11.48 2.94 8.82
N LEU A 90 10.70 2.75 7.77
CA LEU A 90 9.85 3.77 7.19
C LEU A 90 8.82 4.26 8.21
N GLN A 91 8.22 3.38 9.00
CA GLN A 91 7.28 3.74 10.06
C GLN A 91 7.89 4.76 11.05
N VAL A 92 9.12 4.51 11.50
CA VAL A 92 9.86 5.42 12.39
C VAL A 92 10.15 6.75 11.69
N GLN A 93 10.60 6.70 10.43
CA GLN A 93 10.86 7.88 9.61
C GLN A 93 9.61 8.75 9.44
N LEU A 94 8.48 8.18 9.02
CA LEU A 94 7.23 8.92 8.81
C LEU A 94 6.68 9.50 10.13
N SER A 95 6.88 8.80 11.24
CA SER A 95 6.54 9.31 12.57
C SER A 95 7.38 10.54 12.94
N SER A 96 8.66 10.56 12.55
CA SER A 96 9.54 11.72 12.78
C SER A 96 9.08 12.96 11.99
N LEU A 97 8.56 12.78 10.76
CA LEU A 97 8.03 13.88 9.95
C LEU A 97 6.83 14.60 10.59
N LYS A 98 6.09 13.95 11.51
CA LYS A 98 5.00 14.61 12.25
C LYS A 98 5.47 15.61 13.28
N VAL A 99 6.65 15.38 13.85
CA VAL A 99 7.21 16.22 14.93
C VAL A 99 8.27 17.18 14.42
N SER A 100 8.71 17.02 13.17
CA SER A 100 9.57 17.95 12.45
C SER A 100 8.95 19.35 12.29
N SER A 101 9.80 20.35 12.09
CA SER A 101 9.33 21.72 11.88
C SER A 101 8.65 21.86 10.51
N GLN A 102 7.73 22.83 10.41
CA GLN A 102 7.06 23.13 9.14
C GLN A 102 8.06 23.47 8.03
N GLU A 103 9.15 24.17 8.36
CA GLU A 103 10.23 24.50 7.42
C GLU A 103 10.91 23.24 6.88
N GLN A 104 11.31 22.31 7.76
CA GLN A 104 11.91 21.03 7.38
C GLN A 104 10.98 20.21 6.48
N ASN A 105 9.69 20.14 6.82
CA ASN A 105 8.70 19.41 6.03
C ASN A 105 8.50 20.06 4.65
N SER A 106 8.48 21.39 4.58
CA SER A 106 8.38 22.11 3.31
C SER A 106 9.61 21.89 2.41
N GLU A 107 10.81 21.86 2.98
CA GLU A 107 12.04 21.56 2.25
C GLU A 107 12.05 20.12 1.73
N ALA A 108 11.67 19.16 2.58
CA ALA A 108 11.56 17.76 2.18
C ALA A 108 10.54 17.57 1.05
N LEU A 109 9.38 18.21 1.13
CA LEU A 109 8.35 18.17 0.09
C LEU A 109 8.86 18.81 -1.21
N ALA A 110 9.59 19.92 -1.13
CA ALA A 110 10.18 20.58 -2.30
C ALA A 110 11.22 19.69 -2.98
N ARG A 111 12.08 18.99 -2.21
CA ARG A 111 13.05 18.04 -2.77
C ARG A 111 12.36 16.87 -3.48
N LEU A 112 11.34 16.26 -2.87
CA LEU A 112 10.58 15.18 -3.48
C LEU A 112 9.83 15.65 -4.74
N SER A 113 9.22 16.83 -4.69
CA SER A 113 8.53 17.40 -5.85
C SER A 113 9.48 17.78 -6.99
N ALA A 114 10.76 18.06 -6.68
CA ALA A 114 11.79 18.27 -7.68
C ALA A 114 12.31 16.95 -8.29
N LYS A 115 12.37 15.87 -7.48
CA LYS A 115 12.73 14.52 -7.94
C LYS A 115 11.62 13.91 -8.82
N TYR A 116 10.35 14.14 -8.45
CA TYR A 116 9.17 13.65 -9.15
C TYR A 116 8.25 14.83 -9.53
N PRO A 117 8.54 15.55 -10.63
CA PRO A 117 7.78 16.72 -11.06
C PRO A 117 6.31 16.43 -11.39
N MET A 118 6.00 15.21 -11.85
CA MET A 118 4.66 14.74 -12.19
C MET A 118 4.31 13.49 -11.40
N PHE A 119 3.03 13.26 -11.11
CA PHE A 119 2.58 12.05 -10.40
C PHE A 119 2.88 10.76 -11.16
N VAL A 120 2.89 10.82 -12.49
CA VAL A 120 3.30 9.67 -13.32
C VAL A 120 4.77 9.32 -13.14
N ASP A 121 5.60 10.23 -12.62
CA ASP A 121 7.02 9.94 -12.36
C ASP A 121 7.20 9.01 -11.15
N PHE A 122 6.18 8.83 -10.30
CA PHE A 122 6.18 7.78 -9.28
C PHE A 122 5.93 6.38 -9.86
N ASP A 123 5.35 6.29 -11.06
CA ASP A 123 5.31 5.06 -11.85
C ASP A 123 6.55 5.07 -12.75
N GLU A 124 7.74 4.95 -12.15
CA GLU A 124 9.02 5.00 -12.88
C GLU A 124 9.11 3.94 -13.98
N CYS A 125 8.38 2.83 -13.83
CA CYS A 125 8.31 1.78 -14.83
C CYS A 125 7.33 2.11 -15.97
N ARG A 126 6.53 3.19 -15.86
CA ARG A 126 5.62 3.75 -16.88
C ARG A 126 4.64 2.75 -17.49
N GLU A 127 4.33 1.69 -16.76
CA GLU A 127 3.70 0.48 -17.28
C GLU A 127 2.52 0.04 -16.42
N SER A 128 1.85 0.97 -15.75
CA SER A 128 0.44 0.83 -15.32
C SER A 128 -0.55 0.66 -16.50
N TRP A 129 -0.07 0.14 -17.63
CA TRP A 129 -0.85 -0.24 -18.79
C TRP A 129 -1.62 -1.53 -18.48
N PRO A 130 -2.92 -1.59 -18.82
CA PRO A 130 -3.80 -2.71 -18.46
C PRO A 130 -3.43 -4.07 -19.08
N HIS A 131 -2.33 -4.14 -19.84
CA HIS A 131 -1.93 -5.30 -20.63
C HIS A 131 -0.50 -5.78 -20.37
N ILE A 132 0.22 -5.17 -19.42
CA ILE A 132 1.59 -5.58 -19.07
C ILE A 132 1.55 -6.31 -17.73
N LEU A 133 2.25 -7.44 -17.66
CA LEU A 133 2.43 -8.17 -16.40
C LEU A 133 3.35 -7.35 -15.51
N ARG A 134 2.85 -6.88 -14.37
CA ARG A 134 3.58 -5.95 -13.49
C ARG A 134 4.93 -6.47 -13.00
N SER A 135 5.08 -7.78 -12.82
CA SER A 135 6.36 -8.40 -12.46
C SER A 135 7.44 -8.16 -13.51
N GLU A 136 7.07 -7.93 -14.77
CA GLU A 136 8.02 -7.63 -15.86
C GLU A 136 8.49 -6.17 -15.81
N SER A 137 7.62 -5.26 -15.36
CA SER A 137 7.90 -3.82 -15.31
C SER A 137 8.97 -3.46 -14.28
N PHE A 138 9.02 -4.17 -13.15
CA PHE A 138 10.00 -3.90 -12.09
C PHE A 138 11.36 -4.60 -12.29
N VAL A 139 11.51 -5.45 -13.31
CA VAL A 139 12.72 -6.30 -13.50
C VAL A 139 14.01 -5.50 -13.56
N ILE A 140 13.95 -4.27 -14.07
CA ILE A 140 15.12 -3.40 -14.22
C ILE A 140 15.57 -2.72 -12.92
N LEU A 141 14.70 -2.65 -11.92
CA LEU A 141 14.99 -1.99 -10.64
C LEU A 141 15.50 -3.01 -9.63
N SER A 142 16.54 -2.63 -8.88
CA SER A 142 17.01 -3.38 -7.72
C SER A 142 16.03 -3.27 -6.54
N ASN A 143 16.19 -4.15 -5.54
CA ASN A 143 15.39 -4.08 -4.31
C ASN A 143 15.59 -2.75 -3.57
N ASP A 144 16.79 -2.20 -3.59
CA ASP A 144 17.11 -0.92 -2.96
C ASP A 144 16.43 0.25 -3.67
N GLU A 145 16.45 0.27 -5.01
CA GLU A 145 15.76 1.31 -5.80
C GLU A 145 14.24 1.24 -5.62
N LEU A 146 13.65 0.05 -5.62
CA LEU A 146 12.22 -0.14 -5.33
C LEU A 146 11.85 0.31 -3.91
N ALA A 147 12.69 0.02 -2.93
CA ALA A 147 12.47 0.47 -1.56
C ALA A 147 12.60 1.98 -1.42
N GLU A 148 13.57 2.61 -2.10
CA GLU A 148 13.70 4.07 -2.15
C GLU A 148 12.45 4.70 -2.76
N LEU A 149 11.97 4.20 -3.91
CA LEU A 149 10.76 4.68 -4.57
C LEU A 149 9.53 4.53 -3.65
N PHE A 150 9.36 3.37 -3.01
CA PHE A 150 8.29 3.12 -2.03
C PHE A 150 8.34 4.13 -0.88
N ASN A 151 9.53 4.37 -0.31
CA ASN A 151 9.74 5.28 0.81
C ASN A 151 9.48 6.73 0.42
N ASP A 152 9.89 7.12 -0.79
CA ASP A 152 9.68 8.46 -1.36
C ASP A 152 8.19 8.75 -1.56
N ILE A 153 7.44 7.81 -2.16
CA ILE A 153 6.00 7.96 -2.40
C ILE A 153 5.24 8.11 -1.07
N ARG A 154 5.58 7.28 -0.07
CA ARG A 154 4.98 7.34 1.27
C ARG A 154 5.31 8.63 2.00
N SER A 155 6.57 9.06 1.94
CA SER A 155 7.02 10.32 2.51
C SER A 155 6.33 11.51 1.85
N PHE A 156 6.23 11.52 0.53
CA PHE A 156 5.49 12.51 -0.23
C PHE A 156 4.02 12.58 0.19
N SER A 157 3.34 11.43 0.31
CA SER A 157 1.93 11.35 0.72
C SER A 157 1.70 11.93 2.13
N VAL A 158 2.61 11.66 3.08
CA VAL A 158 2.54 12.24 4.42
C VAL A 158 2.77 13.75 4.39
N LEU A 159 3.82 14.22 3.71
CA LEU A 159 4.15 15.63 3.63
C LEU A 159 3.06 16.44 2.90
N ARG A 160 2.46 15.86 1.87
CA ARG A 160 1.38 16.49 1.10
C ARG A 160 0.10 16.60 1.92
N SER A 161 -0.28 15.55 2.67
CA SER A 161 -1.46 15.61 3.56
C SER A 161 -1.30 16.59 4.72
N GLN A 162 -0.07 16.86 5.17
CA GLN A 162 0.22 17.93 6.14
C GLN A 162 0.14 19.34 5.52
N ALA A 163 0.51 19.49 4.25
CA ALA A 163 0.49 20.77 3.55
C ALA A 163 -0.90 21.16 3.03
N ASP A 164 -1.74 20.17 2.70
CA ASP A 164 -3.01 20.35 2.03
C ASP A 164 -4.06 19.37 2.61
N GLU A 165 -5.04 19.90 3.35
CA GLU A 165 -6.08 19.09 4.00
C GLU A 165 -7.01 18.38 3.00
N SER A 166 -7.02 18.78 1.72
CA SER A 166 -7.77 18.07 0.69
C SER A 166 -7.17 16.69 0.37
N TRP A 167 -5.89 16.49 0.69
CA TRP A 167 -5.19 15.21 0.61
C TRP A 167 -5.46 14.38 1.87
N ARG A 168 -6.70 13.94 2.05
CA ARG A 168 -7.07 13.07 3.18
C ARG A 168 -6.71 11.62 2.89
N HIS A 169 -5.44 11.28 3.15
CA HIS A 169 -4.97 9.90 3.07
C HIS A 169 -4.44 9.38 4.40
N ASN A 170 -4.68 8.09 4.67
CA ASN A 170 -3.98 7.36 5.72
C ASN A 170 -2.54 7.08 5.24
N ALA A 171 -1.73 8.12 5.16
CA ALA A 171 -0.38 8.06 4.58
C ALA A 171 0.66 7.45 5.54
N LEU A 172 0.28 7.17 6.78
CA LEU A 172 1.19 6.66 7.81
C LEU A 172 1.15 5.14 7.84
N VAL A 173 2.34 4.56 7.98
CA VAL A 173 2.46 3.15 8.31
C VAL A 173 2.00 2.95 9.75
N SER A 174 0.94 2.16 9.92
CA SER A 174 0.40 1.80 11.24
C SER A 174 1.05 0.52 11.77
N ASP A 175 1.03 0.29 13.09
CA ASP A 175 1.49 -0.99 13.66
C ASP A 175 0.73 -2.18 13.05
N LEU A 176 -0.57 -2.00 12.82
CA LEU A 176 -1.43 -2.97 12.15
C LEU A 176 -0.97 -3.26 10.70
N GLU A 177 -0.47 -2.25 9.98
CA GLU A 177 0.06 -2.45 8.63
C GLU A 177 1.35 -3.28 8.64
N VAL A 178 2.23 -3.04 9.61
CA VAL A 178 3.45 -3.85 9.80
C VAL A 178 3.07 -5.29 10.18
N GLU A 179 2.15 -5.46 11.12
CA GLU A 179 1.63 -6.78 11.51
C GLU A 179 1.02 -7.53 10.31
N ASN A 180 0.19 -6.84 9.52
CA ASN A 180 -0.39 -7.42 8.31
C ASN A 180 0.67 -7.81 7.28
N ALA A 181 1.73 -7.01 7.12
CA ALA A 181 2.85 -7.34 6.24
C ALA A 181 3.58 -8.61 6.69
N VAL A 182 3.85 -8.75 8.00
CA VAL A 182 4.45 -9.96 8.58
C VAL A 182 3.56 -11.18 8.36
N ASN A 183 2.25 -11.05 8.63
CA ASN A 183 1.30 -12.13 8.42
C ASN A 183 1.21 -12.54 6.95
N PHE A 184 1.17 -11.57 6.03
CA PHE A 184 1.11 -11.85 4.60
C PHE A 184 2.41 -12.49 4.07
N ALA A 185 3.58 -12.04 4.53
CA ALA A 185 4.86 -12.67 4.21
C ALA A 185 4.89 -14.13 4.65
N ARG A 186 4.43 -14.41 5.88
CA ARG A 186 4.29 -15.77 6.39
C ARG A 186 3.36 -16.61 5.52
N GLN A 187 2.22 -16.04 5.10
CA GLN A 187 1.27 -16.72 4.23
C GLN A 187 1.86 -17.07 2.86
N LEU A 188 2.71 -16.22 2.31
CA LEU A 188 3.44 -16.51 1.07
C LEU A 188 4.42 -17.66 1.25
N GLU A 189 5.23 -17.64 2.31
CA GLU A 189 6.16 -18.73 2.63
C GLU A 189 5.43 -20.05 2.83
N ASP A 190 4.35 -20.06 3.61
CA ASP A 190 3.51 -21.24 3.85
C ASP A 190 2.87 -21.74 2.56
N THR A 191 2.48 -20.84 1.65
CA THR A 191 1.97 -21.21 0.33
C THR A 191 3.04 -21.90 -0.52
N VAL A 192 4.29 -21.42 -0.49
CA VAL A 192 5.43 -22.06 -1.19
C VAL A 192 5.73 -23.42 -0.57
N LEU A 193 5.82 -23.49 0.76
CA LEU A 193 6.06 -24.71 1.52
C LEU A 193 4.97 -25.77 1.23
N LEU A 194 3.70 -25.38 1.22
CA LEU A 194 2.59 -26.28 0.89
C LEU A 194 2.75 -26.90 -0.50
N ARG A 195 3.13 -26.11 -1.52
CA ARG A 195 3.38 -26.63 -2.87
C ARG A 195 4.51 -27.64 -2.88
N GLN A 196 5.61 -27.34 -2.19
CA GLN A 196 6.77 -28.22 -2.07
C GLN A 196 6.42 -29.52 -1.35
N LEU A 197 5.69 -29.45 -0.23
CA LEU A 197 5.24 -30.63 0.50
C LEU A 197 4.29 -31.50 -0.32
N LYS A 198 3.33 -30.90 -1.04
CA LYS A 198 2.45 -31.62 -1.98
C LYS A 198 3.24 -32.30 -3.10
N PHE A 199 4.31 -31.67 -3.58
CA PHE A 199 5.19 -32.27 -4.58
C PHE A 199 5.94 -33.49 -3.99
N VAL A 200 6.54 -33.34 -2.82
CA VAL A 200 7.26 -34.42 -2.12
C VAL A 200 6.32 -35.57 -1.78
N GLU A 201 5.12 -35.30 -1.25
CA GLU A 201 4.11 -36.32 -0.95
C GLU A 201 3.76 -37.15 -2.19
N LYS A 202 3.44 -36.50 -3.32
CA LYS A 202 3.12 -37.22 -4.56
C LYS A 202 4.27 -38.06 -5.10
N LEU A 203 5.49 -37.55 -5.01
CA LEU A 203 6.68 -38.23 -5.51
C LEU A 203 7.06 -39.42 -4.63
N TYR A 204 6.89 -39.27 -3.32
CA TYR A 204 7.45 -40.19 -2.34
C TYR A 204 6.46 -41.23 -1.80
N TYR A 205 5.16 -40.95 -1.87
CA TYR A 205 4.13 -41.86 -1.39
C TYR A 205 4.24 -43.30 -1.94
N PRO A 206 4.52 -43.53 -3.24
CA PRO A 206 4.66 -44.89 -3.76
C PRO A 206 5.89 -45.65 -3.22
N VAL A 207 6.91 -44.94 -2.74
CA VAL A 207 8.19 -45.51 -2.31
C VAL A 207 8.18 -45.92 -0.83
N ILE A 208 7.42 -45.20 0.00
CA ILE A 208 7.29 -45.48 1.44
C ILE A 208 6.56 -46.79 1.71
N TYR A 209 5.58 -47.15 0.87
CA TYR A 209 4.70 -48.30 1.10
C TYR A 209 5.47 -49.64 1.17
N ASP A 210 6.61 -49.74 0.49
CA ASP A 210 7.37 -51.00 0.34
C ASP A 210 8.70 -51.02 1.10
N ALA A 211 9.08 -49.93 1.79
CA ALA A 211 10.38 -49.84 2.45
C ALA A 211 10.34 -50.34 3.91
N GLU A 212 11.28 -51.24 4.28
CA GLU A 212 11.62 -51.47 5.68
C GLU A 212 12.37 -50.24 6.21
N ILE A 213 11.69 -49.46 7.05
CA ILE A 213 12.15 -48.13 7.48
C ILE A 213 12.84 -48.22 8.85
N SER A 214 14.09 -47.76 8.92
CA SER A 214 14.79 -47.46 10.17
C SER A 214 14.33 -46.09 10.72
N ASP A 215 14.06 -46.00 12.03
CA ASP A 215 13.44 -44.82 12.66
C ASP A 215 14.34 -43.57 12.71
N ASP A 216 15.66 -43.72 12.62
CA ASP A 216 16.60 -42.61 12.87
C ASP A 216 17.23 -41.99 11.60
N ASP A 217 17.07 -42.62 10.44
CA ASP A 217 17.74 -42.19 9.21
C ASP A 217 16.82 -41.42 8.25
N TRP A 218 17.43 -40.52 7.47
CA TRP A 218 16.77 -39.90 6.32
C TRP A 218 16.46 -40.97 5.28
N LEU A 219 15.17 -41.26 5.11
CA LEU A 219 14.68 -42.25 4.16
C LEU A 219 14.96 -41.83 2.72
N ILE A 220 14.88 -40.53 2.46
CA ILE A 220 15.40 -39.89 1.25
C ILE A 220 16.31 -38.76 1.66
N ALA A 221 17.48 -38.70 1.02
CA ALA A 221 18.36 -37.56 1.04
C ALA A 221 18.73 -37.20 -0.41
N SER A 222 17.99 -36.26 -0.99
CA SER A 222 18.36 -35.63 -2.26
C SER A 222 18.98 -34.25 -2.01
N GLN A 223 19.46 -33.61 -3.08
CA GLN A 223 19.90 -32.21 -3.00
C GLN A 223 18.71 -31.27 -2.75
N ALA A 224 17.54 -31.57 -3.33
CA ALA A 224 16.36 -30.71 -3.27
C ALA A 224 15.57 -30.84 -1.96
N PHE A 225 15.51 -32.03 -1.39
CA PHE A 225 14.79 -32.29 -0.13
C PHE A 225 15.27 -33.57 0.55
N LYS A 226 15.02 -33.65 1.86
CA LYS A 226 15.22 -34.85 2.67
C LYS A 226 13.91 -35.22 3.36
N VAL A 227 13.60 -36.52 3.43
CA VAL A 227 12.38 -37.03 4.08
C VAL A 227 12.75 -38.05 5.13
N LYS A 228 12.13 -37.98 6.31
CA LYS A 228 12.20 -39.01 7.33
C LYS A 228 10.85 -39.27 7.97
N ARG A 229 10.69 -40.45 8.56
CA ARG A 229 9.53 -40.73 9.41
C ARG A 229 9.69 -39.95 10.72
N ILE A 230 8.59 -39.44 11.25
CA ILE A 230 8.56 -38.72 12.52
C ILE A 230 7.41 -39.23 13.38
N TRP A 231 7.50 -38.98 14.68
CA TRP A 231 6.51 -39.42 15.68
C TRP A 231 6.18 -38.27 16.64
N PRO A 232 5.51 -37.21 16.16
CA PRO A 232 5.11 -36.09 17.02
C PRO A 232 4.05 -36.52 18.02
N GLU A 233 4.06 -35.92 19.20
CA GLU A 233 3.10 -36.19 20.27
C GLU A 233 1.66 -35.89 19.81
N GLY A 234 0.71 -36.81 20.05
CA GLY A 234 -0.69 -36.65 19.68
C GLY A 234 -1.06 -37.09 18.27
N TYR A 235 -0.13 -37.68 17.51
CA TYR A 235 -0.35 -38.20 16.15
C TYR A 235 -0.11 -39.71 16.04
N GLU A 236 -0.35 -40.47 17.11
CA GLU A 236 0.00 -41.90 17.20
C GLU A 236 -0.79 -42.78 16.21
N MET A 237 -1.89 -42.27 15.67
CA MET A 237 -2.75 -42.96 14.71
C MET A 237 -2.45 -42.57 13.25
N GLU A 238 -1.49 -41.68 13.00
CA GLU A 238 -1.18 -41.15 11.68
C GLU A 238 0.22 -41.57 11.22
N SER A 239 0.41 -41.69 9.91
CA SER A 239 1.75 -41.81 9.33
C SER A 239 2.33 -40.42 9.11
N CYS A 240 3.29 -40.02 9.93
CA CYS A 240 3.88 -38.69 9.90
C CYS A 240 5.26 -38.69 9.23
N PHE A 241 5.49 -37.71 8.35
CA PHE A 241 6.74 -37.54 7.62
C PHE A 241 7.25 -36.11 7.77
N GLY A 242 8.50 -36.00 8.22
CA GLY A 242 9.23 -34.75 8.28
C GLY A 242 10.02 -34.54 7.00
N VAL A 243 9.94 -33.34 6.44
CA VAL A 243 10.60 -32.93 5.20
C VAL A 243 11.46 -31.70 5.47
N TYR A 244 12.73 -31.75 5.05
CA TYR A 244 13.63 -30.62 5.06
C TYR A 244 13.96 -30.20 3.62
N PHE A 245 13.87 -28.90 3.34
CA PHE A 245 14.22 -28.30 2.04
C PHE A 245 15.50 -27.47 2.20
N PRO A 246 16.68 -28.00 1.84
CA PRO A 246 17.96 -27.32 2.06
C PRO A 246 18.07 -25.95 1.41
N ASP A 247 17.55 -25.79 0.18
CA ASP A 247 17.65 -24.54 -0.58
C ASP A 247 16.90 -23.36 0.08
N LEU A 248 15.85 -23.69 0.82
CA LEU A 248 14.99 -22.72 1.52
C LEU A 248 15.30 -22.65 3.03
N ASP A 249 16.10 -23.59 3.53
CA ASP A 249 16.31 -23.85 4.96
C ASP A 249 15.01 -23.95 5.78
N VAL A 250 13.97 -24.58 5.21
CA VAL A 250 12.67 -24.75 5.87
C VAL A 250 12.36 -26.21 6.17
N TYR A 251 11.67 -26.41 7.28
CA TYR A 251 11.18 -27.70 7.74
C TYR A 251 9.66 -27.72 7.66
N GLY A 252 9.12 -28.75 7.04
CA GLY A 252 7.69 -28.98 6.96
C GLY A 252 7.38 -30.44 7.24
N SER A 253 6.12 -30.75 7.46
CA SER A 253 5.67 -32.10 7.71
C SER A 253 4.38 -32.37 6.97
N PHE A 254 4.14 -33.62 6.64
CA PHE A 254 2.81 -34.06 6.24
C PHE A 254 2.44 -35.33 6.99
N THR A 255 1.15 -35.46 7.29
CA THR A 255 0.59 -36.62 7.95
C THR A 255 -0.43 -37.29 7.04
N ILE A 256 -0.53 -38.60 7.14
CA ILE A 256 -1.48 -39.40 6.38
C ILE A 256 -2.31 -40.21 7.37
N PHE A 257 -3.61 -40.02 7.32
CA PHE A 257 -4.58 -40.76 8.11
C PHE A 257 -5.45 -41.63 7.19
N TYR A 258 -5.57 -42.91 7.55
CA TYR A 258 -6.40 -43.89 6.85
C TYR A 258 -7.54 -44.30 7.76
N HIS A 259 -8.73 -43.78 7.51
CA HIS A 259 -9.95 -44.30 8.12
C HIS A 259 -10.87 -44.83 7.03
N ASP A 260 -11.76 -43.97 6.50
CA ASP A 260 -12.65 -44.32 5.38
C ASP A 260 -12.04 -43.89 4.04
N ASP A 261 -11.38 -42.74 4.02
CA ASP A 261 -10.62 -42.19 2.90
C ASP A 261 -9.20 -41.83 3.33
N ARG A 262 -8.33 -41.58 2.35
CA ARG A 262 -6.98 -41.09 2.57
C ARG A 262 -7.03 -39.58 2.82
N HIS A 263 -6.75 -39.15 4.04
CA HIS A 263 -6.60 -37.74 4.39
C HIS A 263 -5.12 -37.39 4.53
N VAL A 264 -4.72 -36.26 3.93
CA VAL A 264 -3.36 -35.74 4.02
C VAL A 264 -3.39 -34.32 4.57
N SER A 265 -2.70 -34.13 5.69
CA SER A 265 -2.55 -32.82 6.32
C SER A 265 -1.11 -32.33 6.18
N PHE A 266 -0.92 -31.02 6.08
CA PHE A 266 0.38 -30.39 5.84
C PHE A 266 0.66 -29.34 6.92
N TYR A 267 1.89 -29.31 7.40
CA TYR A 267 2.30 -28.50 8.56
C TYR A 267 3.66 -27.85 8.32
N ARG A 268 3.87 -26.69 8.94
CA ARG A 268 5.20 -26.15 9.21
C ARG A 268 5.77 -26.85 10.45
N SER A 269 7.08 -27.04 10.48
CA SER A 269 7.73 -27.69 11.61
C SER A 269 9.06 -27.05 11.94
N ASN A 270 9.63 -27.42 13.09
CA ASN A 270 10.98 -27.04 13.49
C ASN A 270 12.00 -28.11 13.05
N SER A 271 13.28 -27.86 13.28
CA SER A 271 14.36 -28.76 12.86
C SER A 271 14.36 -30.14 13.54
N SER A 272 13.73 -30.24 14.72
CA SER A 272 13.52 -31.50 15.43
C SER A 272 12.23 -32.23 15.02
N PHE A 273 11.36 -31.60 14.25
CA PHE A 273 10.01 -32.07 13.93
C PHE A 273 9.10 -32.32 15.14
N SER A 274 9.36 -31.64 16.25
CA SER A 274 8.59 -31.81 17.50
C SER A 274 7.33 -30.96 17.56
N GLU A 275 7.25 -29.93 16.71
CA GLU A 275 6.12 -28.99 16.64
C GLU A 275 5.48 -29.08 15.27
N LEU A 276 4.15 -29.20 15.24
CA LEU A 276 3.37 -29.19 14.00
C LEU A 276 2.42 -28.00 14.03
N GLU A 277 2.71 -27.01 13.19
CA GLU A 277 1.90 -25.81 13.04
C GLU A 277 1.12 -25.88 11.73
N SER A 278 -0.18 -25.60 11.78
CA SER A 278 -1.00 -25.55 10.58
C SER A 278 -0.51 -24.43 9.66
N LEU A 279 -0.37 -24.74 8.37
CA LEU A 279 0.03 -23.75 7.36
C LEU A 279 -1.09 -22.72 7.17
N ASP A 280 -0.75 -21.43 7.32
CA ASP A 280 -1.66 -20.34 6.97
C ASP A 280 -1.37 -19.92 5.54
N THR A 281 -2.26 -20.22 4.59
CA THR A 281 -1.97 -20.01 3.15
C THR A 281 -2.90 -18.99 2.53
N LEU A 282 -2.47 -18.39 1.41
CA LEU A 282 -3.31 -17.47 0.65
C LEU A 282 -4.51 -18.22 0.04
N SER A 283 -5.66 -18.14 0.72
CA SER A 283 -6.92 -18.82 0.39
C SER A 283 -7.52 -18.52 -0.99
N ARG A 284 -6.91 -17.62 -1.78
CA ARG A 284 -7.33 -17.29 -3.16
C ARG A 284 -6.91 -18.29 -4.22
N TYR A 285 -6.06 -19.26 -3.91
CA TYR A 285 -5.86 -20.43 -4.77
C TYR A 285 -6.76 -21.57 -4.31
N GLY A 286 -8.04 -21.42 -4.63
CA GLY A 286 -9.09 -22.44 -4.61
C GLY A 286 -8.79 -23.67 -3.77
N ASP A 287 -9.30 -23.65 -2.55
CA ASP A 287 -9.59 -24.83 -1.77
C ASP A 287 -10.44 -25.80 -2.61
N PHE A 288 -9.78 -26.78 -3.22
CA PHE A 288 -10.38 -27.92 -3.89
C PHE A 288 -9.93 -29.20 -3.18
N SER A 289 -10.05 -29.23 -1.85
CA SER A 289 -10.52 -30.42 -1.14
C SER A 289 -10.48 -30.18 0.36
N ASP A 290 -11.66 -30.10 0.95
CA ASP A 290 -11.95 -30.62 2.28
C ASP A 290 -11.40 -29.86 3.49
N THR A 291 -12.29 -28.99 4.01
CA THR A 291 -12.81 -29.09 5.38
C THR A 291 -12.14 -30.14 6.29
N ARG A 292 -11.33 -29.68 7.24
CA ARG A 292 -11.55 -29.80 8.71
C ARG A 292 -10.33 -29.28 9.47
N THR A 293 -10.33 -27.99 9.74
CA THR A 293 -9.86 -27.50 11.05
C THR A 293 -10.89 -27.96 12.10
N ILE A 294 -10.44 -28.23 13.34
CA ILE A 294 -11.13 -28.85 14.51
C ILE A 294 -10.85 -30.38 14.54
N ILE A 295 -10.07 -30.98 15.45
CA ILE A 295 -9.97 -30.86 16.92
C ILE A 295 -8.56 -31.29 17.39
N ILE A 296 -7.81 -30.43 18.09
CA ILE A 296 -6.97 -30.85 19.23
C ILE A 296 -7.09 -29.76 20.31
N GLU A 297 -8.25 -29.70 20.95
CA GLU A 297 -8.36 -29.23 22.33
C GLU A 297 -9.26 -30.22 23.07
N ARG A 298 -8.76 -30.74 24.20
CA ARG A 298 -9.32 -31.78 25.08
C ARG A 298 -9.16 -33.22 24.62
N MET A 299 -7.97 -33.78 24.84
CA MET A 299 -7.80 -34.93 25.75
C MET A 299 -6.40 -34.84 26.36
N GLY A 300 -6.34 -34.54 27.66
CA GLY A 300 -5.14 -34.22 28.44
C GLY A 300 -5.49 -33.25 29.55
#